data_AF-A0A8J4PMU4-F1
#
_entry.id   AF-A0A8J4PMU4-F1
#
_cell.length_a   1.000
_cell.length_b   1.000
_cell.length_c   1.000
_cell.angle_alpha   90.00
_cell.angle_beta   90.00
_cell.angle_gamma   90.00
#
_symmetry.space_group_name_H-M   'P 1'
#
loop_
_entity.id
_entity.type
_entity.pdbx_description
1 polymer ?
#
loop_
_entity_poly.entity_id
_entity_poly.type
_entity_poly.pdbx_seq_one_letter_code
_entity_poly.pdbx_strand_id
1 'polypeptide(L)'
;MFMFLNRTVNKISVYAVSDLIKSKNFEMIEYMFRDKQASINSKVNGNLRREAINVGDLEIYKLVEKYYPTPLESYHVVLSAHHLDLFKYILEIAKKESTQLDQDHILSIVKVFMTNNQVEIIEYLFSIDFIDFANKELIKSLVTEAISNSNFELYKLFNEKSAEKFPLSRYSIRHTTQSFKDYTIERIKSLQEMGFKVDESDLLFAVQTNHDISVFLYFLSYIEIKNSAYLNMNAQIIYRAISGRNMVLLNYLLTNDHPKLSFSDFEIPPPRWLCLVYSDRNLKLLELLFQFPIKYDDSHISLALAQSNQNHTVNIFKFLYEKKKIWTQEEIETNFKYASMYGCLEIIEFLLLKVPNTIFIVPSINYIKPKQDLVEYLVNQGFKCLNTDTIANYAFSNGDTECLEFILNYRKQNKHAQVIQTFLPSISFHSFSCFKLIVDHQAWSLRKIISFLCAEGNVPYLDYFLQKNNLSNEGMIEINASFILFDSAIKNGHLEMIKYLYEKDDNRPIQSSALSRSMVHCQSHILEYFKDKVIKEEVQQNIVVYKKAPILFYNYLIEYFNK
;
A
#
# COMPACT_ATOMS: atom_id res chain seq x y z
N MET A 1 12.68 58.75 -34.33
CA MET A 1 12.75 57.29 -34.59
C MET A 1 11.43 56.57 -34.26
N PHE A 2 10.77 56.84 -33.11
CA PHE A 2 9.44 56.26 -32.79
C PHE A 2 8.31 56.68 -33.74
N MET A 3 8.31 57.91 -34.26
CA MET A 3 7.32 58.36 -35.26
C MET A 3 7.42 57.63 -36.61
N PHE A 4 8.55 56.99 -36.93
CA PHE A 4 8.73 56.29 -38.22
C PHE A 4 8.23 54.83 -38.20
N LEU A 5 7.99 54.25 -37.01
CA LEU A 5 7.39 52.92 -36.84
C LEU A 5 5.85 52.95 -36.86
N ASN A 6 5.23 54.14 -36.87
CA ASN A 6 3.81 54.30 -36.56
C ASN A 6 2.85 54.04 -37.74
N ARG A 7 3.36 53.82 -38.97
CA ARG A 7 2.52 53.63 -40.17
C ARG A 7 2.42 52.20 -40.72
N THR A 8 3.23 51.24 -40.23
CA THR A 8 3.25 49.87 -40.76
C THR A 8 2.87 48.79 -39.75
N VAL A 9 2.72 49.12 -38.47
CA VAL A 9 2.36 48.14 -37.42
C VAL A 9 0.94 48.41 -36.92
N ASN A 10 -0.04 47.91 -37.66
CA ASN A 10 -1.48 48.00 -37.31
C ASN A 10 -1.87 47.13 -36.09
N LYS A 11 -0.92 46.45 -35.44
CA LYS A 11 -1.14 45.71 -34.19
C LYS A 11 0.05 45.95 -33.27
N ILE A 12 -0.12 46.83 -32.27
CA ILE A 12 0.80 46.88 -31.14
C ILE A 12 0.77 45.51 -30.48
N SER A 13 1.91 44.84 -30.39
CA SER A 13 1.99 43.57 -29.69
C SER A 13 1.74 43.81 -28.20
N VAL A 14 0.92 42.98 -27.59
CA VAL A 14 0.70 42.89 -26.13
C VAL A 14 2.00 42.98 -25.34
N TYR A 15 3.03 42.31 -25.84
CA TYR A 15 4.36 42.26 -25.25
C TYR A 15 4.97 43.65 -25.07
N ALA A 16 4.81 44.54 -26.06
CA ALA A 16 5.32 45.91 -25.97
C ALA A 16 4.64 46.71 -24.84
N VAL A 17 3.33 46.52 -24.63
CA VAL A 17 2.62 47.19 -23.53
C VAL A 17 2.99 46.55 -22.19
N SER A 18 3.11 45.21 -22.13
CA SER A 18 3.59 44.48 -20.95
C SER A 18 4.99 44.94 -20.53
N ASP A 19 5.92 45.11 -21.47
CA ASP A 19 7.27 45.59 -21.19
C ASP A 19 7.28 47.03 -20.66
N LEU A 20 6.40 47.90 -21.17
CA LEU A 20 6.25 49.25 -20.65
C LEU A 20 5.64 49.30 -19.25
N ILE A 21 4.68 48.41 -18.96
CA ILE A 21 4.14 48.22 -17.60
C ILE A 21 5.26 47.78 -16.66
N LYS A 22 6.06 46.78 -17.04
CA LYS A 22 7.23 46.33 -16.27
C LYS A 22 8.25 47.45 -16.04
N SER A 23 8.45 48.33 -17.03
CA SER A 23 9.37 49.46 -16.94
C SER A 23 8.78 50.68 -16.20
N LYS A 24 7.53 50.60 -15.71
CA LYS A 24 6.81 51.68 -15.03
C LYS A 24 6.72 53.01 -15.81
N ASN A 25 6.69 52.96 -17.15
CA ASN A 25 6.66 54.18 -17.97
C ASN A 25 5.21 54.67 -18.20
N PHE A 26 4.65 55.35 -17.18
CA PHE A 26 3.26 55.80 -17.16
C PHE A 26 2.86 56.62 -18.39
N GLU A 27 3.68 57.61 -18.76
CA GLU A 27 3.40 58.52 -19.89
C GLU A 27 3.28 57.77 -21.22
N MET A 28 4.16 56.80 -21.44
CA MET A 28 4.16 55.99 -22.67
C MET A 28 3.01 55.00 -22.70
N ILE A 29 2.66 54.38 -21.56
CA ILE A 29 1.50 53.51 -21.43
C ILE A 29 0.23 54.32 -21.73
N GLU A 30 0.10 55.52 -21.14
CA GLU A 30 -1.05 56.39 -21.35
C GLU A 30 -1.15 56.84 -22.81
N TYR A 31 -0.04 57.28 -23.40
CA TYR A 31 0.01 57.63 -24.82
C TYR A 31 -0.47 56.46 -25.70
N MET A 32 0.01 55.25 -25.44
CA MET A 32 -0.38 54.06 -26.20
C MET A 32 -1.85 53.69 -26.04
N PHE A 33 -2.44 53.91 -24.86
CA PHE A 33 -3.88 53.67 -24.63
C PHE A 33 -4.78 54.78 -25.19
N ARG A 34 -4.31 56.04 -25.23
CA ARG A 34 -5.06 57.15 -25.84
C ARG A 34 -5.07 57.11 -27.36
N ASP A 35 -3.91 56.86 -27.98
CA ASP A 35 -3.70 57.12 -29.42
C ASP A 35 -4.12 55.94 -30.30
N LYS A 36 -4.27 54.74 -29.73
CA LYS A 36 -4.79 53.58 -30.46
C LYS A 36 -5.97 52.99 -29.71
N GLN A 37 -7.14 52.98 -30.36
CA GLN A 37 -8.14 51.92 -30.15
C GLN A 37 -7.49 50.60 -30.62
N ALA A 38 -6.44 50.16 -29.93
CA ALA A 38 -5.90 48.84 -30.11
C ALA A 38 -7.07 47.92 -29.79
N SER A 39 -7.54 47.19 -30.80
CA SER A 39 -8.52 46.12 -30.60
C SER A 39 -7.80 45.01 -29.82
N ILE A 40 -7.55 45.26 -28.55
CA ILE A 40 -6.93 44.31 -27.64
C ILE A 40 -8.03 43.31 -27.31
N ASN A 41 -7.85 42.08 -27.77
CA ASN A 41 -8.75 40.97 -27.48
C ASN A 41 -8.96 40.85 -25.95
N SER A 42 -10.17 40.55 -25.48
CA SER A 42 -10.49 40.42 -24.05
C SER A 42 -9.53 39.50 -23.29
N LYS A 43 -9.04 38.42 -23.91
CA LYS A 43 -8.03 37.52 -23.30
C LYS A 43 -6.69 38.20 -23.02
N VAL A 44 -6.36 39.23 -23.80
CA VAL A 44 -5.12 39.98 -23.66
C VAL A 44 -5.23 41.02 -22.53
N ASN A 45 -6.41 41.59 -22.30
CA ASN A 45 -6.65 42.55 -21.23
C ASN A 45 -6.33 41.95 -19.85
N GLY A 46 -6.70 40.68 -19.62
CA GLY A 46 -6.38 39.97 -18.39
C GLY A 46 -4.88 39.86 -18.10
N ASN A 47 -4.04 39.73 -19.15
CA ASN A 47 -2.58 39.65 -18.99
C ASN A 47 -1.96 41.00 -18.61
N LEU A 48 -2.45 42.12 -19.18
CA LEU A 48 -1.93 43.45 -18.85
C LEU A 48 -2.26 43.87 -17.42
N ARG A 49 -3.46 43.53 -16.92
CA ARG A 49 -3.80 43.70 -15.50
C ARG A 49 -2.92 42.86 -14.60
N ARG A 50 -2.70 41.58 -14.94
CA ARG A 50 -1.79 40.71 -14.19
C ARG A 50 -0.39 41.30 -14.10
N GLU A 51 0.10 41.83 -15.20
CA GLU A 51 1.40 42.50 -15.22
C GLU A 51 1.41 43.76 -14.33
N ALA A 52 0.39 44.62 -14.45
CA ALA A 52 0.29 45.82 -13.61
C ALA A 52 0.20 45.48 -12.11
N ILE A 53 -0.49 44.39 -11.78
CA ILE A 53 -0.58 43.87 -10.42
C ILE A 53 0.77 43.37 -9.92
N ASN A 54 1.49 42.59 -10.73
CA ASN A 54 2.83 42.10 -10.38
C ASN A 54 3.85 43.24 -10.21
N VAL A 55 3.70 44.32 -10.98
CA VAL A 55 4.54 45.52 -10.87
C VAL A 55 4.24 46.33 -9.61
N GLY A 56 3.02 46.22 -9.08
CA GLY A 56 2.63 46.82 -7.80
C GLY A 56 2.35 48.31 -7.84
N ASP A 57 2.23 48.91 -9.03
CA ASP A 57 2.04 50.34 -9.21
C ASP A 57 0.56 50.69 -9.35
N LEU A 58 0.01 51.37 -8.35
CA LEU A 58 -1.41 51.72 -8.28
C LEU A 58 -1.85 52.60 -9.46
N GLU A 59 -1.02 53.55 -9.88
CA GLU A 59 -1.39 54.49 -10.94
C GLU A 59 -1.38 53.80 -12.30
N ILE A 60 -0.40 52.92 -12.55
CA ILE A 60 -0.40 52.08 -13.76
C ILE A 60 -1.60 51.14 -13.77
N TYR A 61 -1.97 50.55 -12.63
CA TYR A 61 -3.15 49.70 -12.56
C TYR A 61 -4.44 50.49 -12.85
N LYS A 62 -4.64 51.64 -12.21
CA LYS A 62 -5.76 52.56 -12.50
C LYS A 62 -5.82 52.93 -13.98
N LEU A 63 -4.67 53.16 -14.59
CA LEU A 63 -4.57 53.47 -16.01
C LEU A 63 -5.02 52.28 -16.87
N VAL A 64 -4.53 51.06 -16.60
CA VAL A 64 -4.96 49.85 -17.30
C VAL A 64 -6.46 49.60 -17.12
N GLU A 65 -6.98 49.77 -15.90
CA GLU A 65 -8.39 49.64 -15.54
C GLU A 65 -9.28 50.61 -16.34
N LYS A 66 -8.87 51.87 -16.42
CA LYS A 66 -9.60 52.94 -17.11
C LYS A 66 -9.84 52.63 -18.59
N TYR A 67 -8.86 52.04 -19.28
CA TYR A 67 -8.96 51.76 -20.72
C TYR A 67 -9.46 50.35 -21.02
N TYR A 68 -9.29 49.40 -20.10
CA TYR A 68 -9.70 48.01 -20.29
C TYR A 68 -10.47 47.51 -19.05
N PRO A 69 -11.72 47.97 -18.84
CA PRO A 69 -12.61 47.41 -17.84
C PRO A 69 -13.00 45.98 -18.27
N THR A 70 -12.53 44.99 -17.52
CA THR A 70 -12.93 43.59 -17.65
C THR A 70 -13.34 43.11 -16.26
N PRO A 71 -14.35 42.24 -16.14
CA PRO A 71 -14.65 41.60 -14.86
C PRO A 71 -13.37 40.98 -14.28
N LEU A 72 -13.17 41.03 -12.96
CA LEU A 72 -12.07 40.33 -12.30
C LEU A 72 -12.26 38.81 -12.44
N GLU A 73 -11.87 38.24 -13.58
CA GLU A 73 -12.05 36.82 -13.89
C GLU A 73 -11.16 35.90 -13.02
N SER A 74 -10.19 36.44 -12.27
CA SER A 74 -9.40 35.66 -11.32
C SER A 74 -8.77 36.52 -10.22
N TYR A 75 -9.40 36.57 -9.05
CA TYR A 75 -8.86 37.18 -7.83
C TYR A 75 -7.49 36.64 -7.42
N HIS A 76 -7.14 35.43 -7.86
CA HIS A 76 -5.85 34.80 -7.62
C HIS A 76 -4.65 35.64 -8.09
N VAL A 77 -4.82 36.51 -9.08
CA VAL A 77 -3.75 37.39 -9.56
C VAL A 77 -3.48 38.53 -8.59
N VAL A 78 -4.50 38.99 -7.86
CA VAL A 78 -4.35 40.00 -6.81
C VAL A 78 -3.49 39.47 -5.66
N LEU A 79 -3.39 38.15 -5.52
CA LEU A 79 -2.66 37.47 -4.45
C LEU A 79 -1.15 37.48 -4.58
N SER A 80 -0.63 37.78 -5.77
CA SER A 80 0.81 38.05 -5.95
C SER A 80 1.19 39.49 -5.65
N ALA A 81 0.24 40.38 -5.41
CA ALA A 81 0.53 41.78 -5.09
C ALA A 81 1.05 41.89 -3.65
N HIS A 82 2.27 42.39 -3.48
CA HIS A 82 2.82 42.75 -2.16
C HIS A 82 2.51 44.21 -1.77
N HIS A 83 1.46 44.79 -2.35
CA HIS A 83 1.21 46.24 -2.31
C HIS A 83 -0.19 46.56 -1.76
N LEU A 84 -0.22 47.07 -0.53
CA LEU A 84 -1.45 47.35 0.23
C LEU A 84 -2.41 48.32 -0.49
N ASP A 85 -1.90 49.43 -1.03
CA ASP A 85 -2.75 50.44 -1.66
C ASP A 85 -3.41 49.93 -2.95
N LEU A 86 -2.67 49.12 -3.71
CA LEU A 86 -3.20 48.42 -4.87
C LEU A 86 -4.27 47.40 -4.46
N PHE A 87 -4.01 46.62 -3.41
CA PHE A 87 -4.98 45.67 -2.86
C PHE A 87 -6.28 46.36 -2.43
N LYS A 88 -6.19 47.46 -1.67
CA LYS A 88 -7.33 48.28 -1.24
C LYS A 88 -8.16 48.73 -2.44
N TYR A 89 -7.51 49.30 -3.46
CA TYR A 89 -8.18 49.79 -4.66
C TYR A 89 -8.90 48.68 -5.42
N ILE A 90 -8.26 47.51 -5.61
CA ILE A 90 -8.87 46.37 -6.29
C ILE A 90 -10.09 45.85 -5.52
N LEU A 91 -10.01 45.81 -4.19
CA LEU A 91 -11.12 45.38 -3.36
C LEU A 91 -12.32 46.34 -3.41
N GLU A 92 -12.07 47.65 -3.50
CA GLU A 92 -13.12 48.64 -3.73
C GLU A 92 -13.83 48.45 -5.09
N ILE A 93 -13.08 48.12 -6.14
CA ILE A 93 -13.66 47.77 -7.45
C ILE A 93 -14.53 46.53 -7.32
N ALA A 94 -14.02 45.47 -6.70
CA ALA A 94 -14.75 44.21 -6.50
C ALA A 94 -16.07 44.42 -5.73
N LYS A 95 -16.07 45.29 -4.71
CA LYS A 95 -17.29 45.68 -3.97
C LYS A 95 -18.30 46.38 -4.86
N LYS A 96 -17.86 47.28 -5.76
CA LYS A 96 -18.75 48.01 -6.69
C LYS A 96 -19.35 47.09 -7.76
N GLU A 97 -18.58 46.12 -8.23
CA GLU A 97 -19.02 45.18 -9.28
C GLU A 97 -20.03 44.13 -8.78
N SER A 98 -20.43 44.16 -7.49
CA SER A 98 -21.40 43.24 -6.89
C SER A 98 -21.05 41.75 -7.02
N THR A 99 -19.80 41.44 -7.39
CA THR A 99 -19.27 40.09 -7.29
C THR A 99 -19.16 39.75 -5.81
N GLN A 100 -20.11 38.99 -5.29
CA GLN A 100 -20.01 38.43 -3.95
C GLN A 100 -18.75 37.57 -3.89
N LEU A 101 -17.74 38.05 -3.18
CA LEU A 101 -16.61 37.22 -2.76
C LEU A 101 -17.17 36.18 -1.79
N ASP A 102 -17.26 34.92 -2.23
CA ASP A 102 -17.65 33.83 -1.34
C ASP A 102 -16.53 33.51 -0.32
N GLN A 103 -16.86 32.66 0.66
CA GLN A 103 -15.92 32.27 1.72
C GLN A 103 -14.67 31.57 1.18
N ASP A 104 -14.77 30.85 0.07
CA ASP A 104 -13.66 30.07 -0.50
C ASP A 104 -12.64 30.97 -1.22
N HIS A 105 -13.12 31.99 -1.94
CA HIS A 105 -12.26 33.02 -2.53
C HIS A 105 -11.51 33.77 -1.43
N ILE A 106 -12.23 34.22 -0.41
CA ILE A 106 -11.66 34.93 0.72
C ILE A 106 -10.63 34.07 1.46
N LEU A 107 -10.93 32.79 1.71
CA LEU A 107 -9.98 31.85 2.32
C LEU A 107 -8.71 31.68 1.48
N SER A 108 -8.86 31.51 0.17
CA SER A 108 -7.74 31.39 -0.75
C SER A 108 -6.89 32.67 -0.75
N ILE A 109 -7.54 33.82 -0.68
CA ILE A 109 -6.89 35.13 -0.61
C ILE A 109 -6.03 35.24 0.65
N VAL A 110 -6.62 34.99 1.81
CA VAL A 110 -5.91 35.10 3.09
C VAL A 110 -4.79 34.06 3.20
N LYS A 111 -4.98 32.83 2.70
CA LYS A 111 -3.92 31.80 2.70
C LYS A 111 -2.66 32.27 1.99
N VAL A 112 -2.79 32.85 0.80
CA VAL A 112 -1.61 33.35 0.07
C VAL A 112 -0.92 34.48 0.83
N PHE A 113 -1.68 35.42 1.41
CA PHE A 113 -1.11 36.51 2.21
C PHE A 113 -0.43 36.03 3.49
N MET A 114 -0.94 34.97 4.12
CA MET A 114 -0.28 34.34 5.26
C MET A 114 1.04 33.69 4.86
N THR A 115 1.08 32.94 3.76
CA THR A 115 2.31 32.33 3.23
C THR A 115 3.36 33.40 2.89
N ASN A 116 2.94 34.56 2.40
CA ASN A 116 3.82 35.67 2.03
C ASN A 116 4.13 36.64 3.18
N ASN A 117 3.66 36.38 4.41
CA ASN A 117 3.81 37.25 5.59
C ASN A 117 3.38 38.72 5.35
N GLN A 118 2.25 38.93 4.66
CA GLN A 118 1.75 40.28 4.36
C GLN A 118 0.78 40.76 5.46
N VAL A 119 1.32 41.07 6.63
CA VAL A 119 0.54 41.46 7.83
C VAL A 119 -0.39 42.65 7.57
N GLU A 120 0.11 43.70 6.93
CA GLU A 120 -0.66 44.93 6.66
C GLU A 120 -1.92 44.69 5.83
N ILE A 121 -1.87 43.76 4.87
CA ILE A 121 -3.02 43.41 4.03
C ILE A 121 -4.06 42.64 4.84
N ILE A 122 -3.62 41.76 5.73
CA ILE A 122 -4.50 41.02 6.63
C ILE A 122 -5.14 41.96 7.67
N GLU A 123 -4.39 42.93 8.22
CA GLU A 123 -4.94 43.98 9.07
C GLU A 123 -6.02 44.79 8.37
N TYR A 124 -5.78 45.15 7.12
CA TYR A 124 -6.79 45.85 6.33
C TYR A 124 -8.03 45.00 6.09
N LEU A 125 -7.88 43.70 5.78
CA LEU A 125 -9.01 42.78 5.69
C LEU A 125 -9.82 42.75 6.99
N PHE A 126 -9.15 42.74 8.15
CA PHE A 126 -9.83 42.85 9.44
C PHE A 126 -10.58 44.17 9.64
N SER A 127 -10.09 45.27 9.07
CA SER A 127 -10.72 46.60 9.21
C SER A 127 -12.02 46.78 8.42
N ILE A 128 -12.31 45.89 7.47
CA ILE A 128 -13.49 45.96 6.58
C ILE A 128 -14.55 44.90 6.91
N ASP A 129 -14.68 44.56 8.19
CA ASP A 129 -15.66 43.60 8.73
C ASP A 129 -15.51 42.16 8.23
N PHE A 130 -14.31 41.74 7.81
CA PHE A 130 -14.02 40.35 7.42
C PHE A 130 -14.46 39.33 8.48
N ILE A 131 -14.39 39.69 9.76
CA ILE A 131 -14.76 38.82 10.89
C ILE A 131 -16.25 38.48 10.87
N ASP A 132 -17.10 39.40 10.41
CA ASP A 132 -18.54 39.16 10.32
C ASP A 132 -18.86 38.12 9.24
N PHE A 133 -17.99 38.02 8.22
CA PHE A 133 -18.13 37.05 7.13
C PHE A 133 -17.46 35.70 7.43
N ALA A 134 -16.38 35.72 8.22
CA ALA A 134 -15.61 34.54 8.53
C ALA A 134 -16.29 33.68 9.60
N ASN A 135 -16.70 32.47 9.23
CA ASN A 135 -17.20 31.51 10.20
C ASN A 135 -16.07 31.01 11.13
N LYS A 136 -16.46 30.36 12.23
CA LYS A 136 -15.53 29.83 13.24
C LYS A 136 -14.46 28.90 12.66
N GLU A 137 -14.83 28.03 11.72
CA GLU A 137 -13.92 27.06 11.11
C GLU A 137 -12.90 27.75 10.18
N LEU A 138 -13.31 28.82 9.49
CA LEU A 138 -12.42 29.63 8.68
C LEU A 138 -11.35 30.29 9.55
N ILE A 139 -11.75 31.01 10.60
CA ILE A 139 -10.81 31.66 11.53
C ILE A 139 -9.87 30.63 12.15
N LYS A 140 -10.39 29.46 12.53
CA LYS A 140 -9.56 28.35 13.03
C LYS A 140 -8.55 27.87 12.00
N SER A 141 -8.94 27.70 10.74
CA SER A 141 -8.01 27.33 9.66
C SER A 141 -6.93 28.38 9.44
N LEU A 142 -7.28 29.67 9.52
CA LEU A 142 -6.33 30.77 9.34
C LEU A 142 -5.33 30.85 10.50
N VAL A 143 -5.81 30.69 11.73
CA VAL A 143 -4.97 30.61 12.92
C VAL A 143 -4.00 29.42 12.83
N THR A 144 -4.48 28.23 12.47
CA THR A 144 -3.63 27.05 12.28
C THR A 144 -2.58 27.29 11.19
N GLU A 145 -2.95 27.90 10.07
CA GLU A 145 -2.03 28.20 8.98
C GLU A 145 -0.97 29.24 9.39
N ALA A 146 -1.37 30.33 10.05
CA ALA A 146 -0.45 31.35 10.55
C ALA A 146 0.58 30.75 11.52
N ILE A 147 0.14 29.88 12.43
CA ILE A 147 1.06 29.23 13.36
C ILE A 147 1.95 28.22 12.64
N SER A 148 1.44 27.46 11.68
CA SER A 148 2.23 26.50 10.90
C SER A 148 3.39 27.18 10.17
N ASN A 149 3.14 28.37 9.61
CA ASN A 149 4.13 29.21 8.94
C ASN A 149 5.02 30.03 9.90
N SER A 150 4.94 29.79 11.21
CA SER A 150 5.70 30.54 12.24
C SER A 150 5.43 32.04 12.24
N ASN A 151 4.25 32.47 11.78
CA ASN A 151 3.90 33.88 11.65
C ASN A 151 3.18 34.39 12.90
N PHE A 152 3.97 34.69 13.92
CA PHE A 152 3.48 35.10 15.23
C PHE A 152 2.75 36.44 15.24
N GLU A 153 3.14 37.38 14.37
CA GLU A 153 2.45 38.67 14.22
C GLU A 153 1.04 38.47 13.71
N LEU A 154 0.87 37.63 12.67
CA LEU A 154 -0.45 37.26 12.19
C LEU A 154 -1.28 36.54 13.24
N TYR A 155 -0.70 35.58 13.96
CA TYR A 155 -1.42 34.94 15.05
C TYR A 155 -1.92 35.96 16.08
N LYS A 156 -1.05 36.88 16.51
CA LYS A 156 -1.40 37.90 17.50
C LYS A 156 -2.55 38.76 16.98
N LEU A 157 -2.47 39.19 15.73
CA LEU A 157 -3.53 39.92 15.05
C LEU A 157 -4.84 39.12 15.00
N PHE A 158 -4.80 37.86 14.56
CA PHE A 158 -5.96 36.97 14.53
C PHE A 158 -6.58 36.86 15.93
N ASN A 159 -5.77 36.62 16.96
CA ASN A 159 -6.23 36.45 18.32
C ASN A 159 -6.83 37.75 18.89
N GLU A 160 -6.16 38.91 18.71
CA GLU A 160 -6.67 40.21 19.16
C GLU A 160 -8.01 40.55 18.51
N LYS A 161 -8.12 40.32 17.19
CA LYS A 161 -9.33 40.65 16.43
C LYS A 161 -10.45 39.62 16.62
N SER A 162 -10.12 38.34 16.83
CA SER A 162 -11.11 37.28 16.99
C SER A 162 -11.49 36.98 18.44
N ALA A 163 -10.74 37.44 19.44
CA ALA A 163 -10.91 37.04 20.85
C ALA A 163 -12.33 37.23 21.38
N GLU A 164 -13.04 38.29 20.96
CA GLU A 164 -14.41 38.57 21.40
C GLU A 164 -15.41 37.52 20.91
N LYS A 165 -15.20 36.96 19.71
CA LYS A 165 -16.13 36.00 19.10
C LYS A 165 -15.67 34.54 19.23
N PHE A 166 -14.36 34.32 19.23
CA PHE A 166 -13.74 33.00 19.18
C PHE A 166 -12.48 32.97 20.06
N PRO A 167 -12.61 32.79 21.38
CA PRO A 167 -11.45 32.70 22.26
C PRO A 167 -10.58 31.50 21.88
N LEU A 168 -9.38 31.78 21.34
CA LEU A 168 -8.41 30.78 20.89
C LEU A 168 -7.65 30.13 22.07
N SER A 169 -7.88 30.58 23.30
CA SER A 169 -7.21 30.10 24.53
C SER A 169 -7.48 28.63 24.91
N ARG A 170 -8.16 27.87 24.04
CA ARG A 170 -8.44 26.44 24.23
C ARG A 170 -7.65 25.51 23.31
N TYR A 171 -6.84 26.03 22.40
CA TYR A 171 -6.05 25.17 21.51
C TYR A 171 -4.79 24.66 22.21
N SER A 172 -4.55 23.35 22.12
CA SER A 172 -3.25 22.77 22.47
C SER A 172 -2.24 23.09 21.37
N ILE A 173 -0.97 23.11 21.76
CA ILE A 173 0.15 23.39 20.86
C ILE A 173 0.21 22.38 19.69
N ARG A 174 -0.27 21.15 19.87
CA ARG A 174 -0.36 20.11 18.84
C ARG A 174 -1.25 20.47 17.67
N HIS A 175 -2.30 21.25 17.90
CA HIS A 175 -3.25 21.59 16.83
C HIS A 175 -2.75 22.70 15.92
N THR A 176 -1.60 23.29 16.22
CA THR A 176 -1.14 24.51 15.55
C THR A 176 -0.10 24.27 14.48
N THR A 177 0.44 23.05 14.35
CA THR A 177 1.49 22.78 13.36
C THR A 177 1.29 21.43 12.66
N GLN A 178 1.23 21.51 11.32
CA GLN A 178 1.15 20.34 10.44
C GLN A 178 2.47 19.53 10.44
N SER A 179 3.59 20.18 10.76
CA SER A 179 4.91 19.57 10.87
C SER A 179 5.67 20.11 12.08
N PHE A 180 5.74 19.32 13.15
CA PHE A 180 6.51 19.68 14.34
C PHE A 180 8.03 19.66 14.13
N LYS A 181 8.54 19.28 12.95
CA LYS A 181 9.99 19.23 12.63
C LYS A 181 10.76 20.49 13.04
N ASP A 182 10.08 21.63 13.15
CA ASP A 182 10.65 22.94 13.46
C ASP A 182 10.36 23.43 14.90
N TYR A 183 10.04 22.53 15.83
CA TYR A 183 9.87 22.91 17.24
C TYR A 183 11.22 23.19 17.88
N THR A 184 11.51 24.47 18.08
CA THR A 184 12.53 24.94 19.01
C THR A 184 11.88 25.33 20.34
N ILE A 185 12.66 25.36 21.42
CA ILE A 185 12.17 25.81 22.73
C ILE A 185 11.68 27.27 22.64
N GLU A 186 12.35 28.12 21.86
CA GLU A 186 11.95 29.52 21.66
C GLU A 186 10.54 29.60 21.07
N ARG A 187 10.24 28.77 20.06
CA ARG A 187 8.90 28.72 19.45
C ARG A 187 7.83 28.30 20.44
N ILE A 188 8.11 27.31 21.29
CA ILE A 188 7.15 26.87 22.32
C ILE A 188 6.92 27.99 23.34
N LYS A 189 7.98 28.67 23.79
CA LYS A 189 7.87 29.83 24.69
C LYS A 189 6.99 30.92 24.12
N SER A 190 7.20 31.29 22.85
CA SER A 190 6.38 32.29 22.17
C SER A 190 4.90 31.88 22.09
N LEU A 191 4.62 30.59 21.85
CA LEU A 191 3.25 30.07 21.89
C LEU A 191 2.66 30.12 23.31
N GLN A 192 3.44 29.82 24.35
CA GLN A 192 2.94 29.93 25.73
C GLN A 192 2.65 31.37 26.16
N GLU A 193 3.51 32.33 25.77
CA GLU A 193 3.27 33.78 25.96
C GLU A 193 1.98 34.24 25.27
N MET A 194 1.62 33.58 24.18
CA MET A 194 0.36 33.76 23.45
C MET A 194 -0.86 33.07 24.08
N GLY A 195 -0.68 32.40 25.22
CA GLY A 195 -1.75 31.75 25.97
C GLY A 195 -2.04 30.30 25.56
N PHE A 196 -1.24 29.69 24.68
CA PHE A 196 -1.35 28.26 24.39
C PHE A 196 -0.95 27.44 25.62
N LYS A 197 -1.75 26.43 25.93
CA LYS A 197 -1.44 25.49 27.01
C LYS A 197 -0.67 24.30 26.45
N VAL A 198 0.39 23.94 27.16
CA VAL A 198 1.06 22.64 27.00
C VAL A 198 0.21 21.60 27.70
N ASP A 199 -0.15 20.54 27.00
CA ASP A 199 -0.84 19.38 27.57
C ASP A 199 -0.09 18.06 27.36
N GLU A 200 -0.64 16.97 27.92
CA GLU A 200 -0.07 15.63 27.80
C GLU A 200 0.05 15.18 26.34
N SER A 201 -0.88 15.59 25.46
CA SER A 201 -0.86 15.20 24.07
C SER A 201 0.30 15.84 23.30
N ASP A 202 0.68 17.07 23.67
CA ASP A 202 1.86 17.77 23.13
C ASP A 202 3.14 17.03 23.50
N LEU A 203 3.26 16.59 24.76
CA LEU A 203 4.40 15.81 25.25
C LEU A 203 4.51 14.47 24.51
N LEU A 204 3.43 13.69 24.43
CA LEU A 204 3.44 12.38 23.74
C LEU A 204 3.74 12.50 22.25
N PHE A 205 3.32 13.58 21.63
CA PHE A 205 3.62 13.84 20.23
C PHE A 205 5.10 14.20 20.04
N ALA A 206 5.67 15.06 20.91
CA ALA A 206 7.07 15.43 20.88
C ALA A 206 8.02 14.23 21.04
N VAL A 207 7.62 13.30 21.91
CA VAL A 207 8.27 12.00 22.11
C VAL A 207 8.31 11.18 20.81
N GLN A 208 7.20 11.12 20.08
CA GLN A 208 7.05 10.31 18.87
C GLN A 208 7.81 10.86 17.65
N THR A 209 8.05 12.15 17.58
CA THR A 209 8.51 12.82 16.36
C THR A 209 10.03 12.98 16.25
N ASN A 210 10.78 12.29 17.13
CA ASN A 210 12.25 12.29 17.19
C ASN A 210 12.86 13.69 17.29
N HIS A 211 12.24 14.57 18.08
CA HIS A 211 12.76 15.91 18.35
C HIS A 211 14.00 15.91 19.23
N ASP A 212 14.67 17.07 19.23
CA ASP A 212 15.65 17.42 20.24
C ASP A 212 15.07 17.12 21.63
N ILE A 213 15.83 16.35 22.41
CA ILE A 213 15.44 15.97 23.76
C ILE A 213 15.14 17.17 24.64
N SER A 214 15.76 18.32 24.34
CA SER A 214 15.54 19.59 25.01
C SER A 214 14.07 20.01 24.95
N VAL A 215 13.37 19.75 23.83
CA VAL A 215 11.92 20.02 23.68
C VAL A 215 11.08 19.10 24.57
N PHE A 216 11.44 17.81 24.63
CA PHE A 216 10.79 16.86 25.54
C PHE A 216 10.94 17.30 27.00
N LEU A 217 12.16 17.64 27.42
CA LEU A 217 12.44 18.11 28.78
C LEU A 217 11.73 19.42 29.10
N TYR A 218 11.64 20.30 28.11
CA TYR A 218 10.85 21.53 28.24
C TYR A 218 9.40 21.20 28.53
N PHE A 219 8.72 20.40 27.69
CA PHE A 219 7.32 20.02 27.94
C PHE A 219 7.12 19.29 29.27
N LEU A 220 8.04 18.38 29.63
CA LEU A 220 8.00 17.66 30.90
C LEU A 220 8.11 18.58 32.12
N SER A 221 8.78 19.73 32.00
CA SER A 221 8.86 20.71 33.08
C SER A 221 7.51 21.39 33.40
N TYR A 222 6.66 21.61 32.38
CA TYR A 222 5.37 22.31 32.52
C TYR A 222 4.19 21.40 32.88
N ILE A 223 4.28 20.11 32.56
CA ILE A 223 3.18 19.20 32.85
C ILE A 223 3.27 18.77 34.32
N GLU A 224 2.29 19.20 35.12
CA GLU A 224 1.96 18.57 36.40
C GLU A 224 1.27 17.24 36.11
N ILE A 225 2.07 16.18 36.05
CA ILE A 225 1.51 14.83 35.94
C ILE A 225 0.79 14.56 37.26
N LYS A 226 -0.53 14.34 37.23
CA LYS A 226 -1.30 14.00 38.44
C LYS A 226 -1.11 12.52 38.76
N ASN A 227 -0.91 12.17 40.04
CA ASN A 227 -0.53 10.82 40.53
C ASN A 227 -1.32 9.63 39.95
N SER A 228 -2.59 9.79 39.54
CA SER A 228 -3.39 8.70 38.96
C SER A 228 -3.23 8.52 37.44
N ALA A 229 -2.78 9.54 36.70
CA ALA A 229 -2.50 9.47 35.26
C ALA A 229 -1.05 9.02 34.96
N TYR A 230 -0.19 9.06 35.98
CA TYR A 230 1.26 8.82 35.91
C TYR A 230 1.66 7.51 35.25
N LEU A 231 1.05 6.39 35.66
CA LEU A 231 1.41 5.07 35.13
C LEU A 231 1.10 4.96 33.64
N ASN A 232 -0.05 5.45 33.19
CA ASN A 232 -0.41 5.40 31.77
C ASN A 232 0.48 6.33 30.93
N MET A 233 0.90 7.47 31.48
CA MET A 233 1.72 8.43 30.76
C MET A 233 3.14 7.90 30.48
N ASN A 234 3.81 7.28 31.46
CA ASN A 234 5.15 6.72 31.26
C ASN A 234 5.15 5.61 30.19
N ALA A 235 4.11 4.76 30.22
CA ALA A 235 3.85 3.75 29.19
C ALA A 235 3.78 4.37 27.79
N GLN A 236 2.98 5.43 27.67
CA GLN A 236 2.72 6.08 26.41
C GLN A 236 3.97 6.82 25.93
N ILE A 237 4.76 7.42 26.83
CA ILE A 237 6.05 8.03 26.48
C ILE A 237 6.99 6.98 25.89
N ILE A 238 7.21 5.85 26.58
CA ILE A 238 8.07 4.78 26.05
C ILE A 238 7.51 4.26 24.72
N TYR A 239 6.22 3.93 24.66
CA TYR A 239 5.57 3.42 23.46
C TYR A 239 5.70 4.38 22.27
N ARG A 240 5.47 5.68 22.49
CA ARG A 240 5.59 6.71 21.46
C ARG A 240 7.05 6.90 21.05
N ALA A 241 8.00 6.82 21.99
CA ALA A 241 9.42 6.91 21.67
C ALA A 241 9.88 5.73 20.81
N ILE A 242 9.41 4.51 21.13
CA ILE A 242 9.63 3.30 20.33
C ILE A 242 9.01 3.47 18.94
N SER A 243 7.73 3.83 18.87
CA SER A 243 7.01 4.05 17.59
C SER A 243 7.64 5.15 16.75
N GLY A 244 8.22 6.16 17.40
CA GLY A 244 8.93 7.27 16.79
C GLY A 244 10.39 7.00 16.44
N ARG A 245 10.91 5.82 16.84
CA ARG A 245 12.33 5.45 16.75
C ARG A 245 13.27 6.49 17.40
N ASN A 246 12.81 7.14 18.47
CA ASN A 246 13.57 8.17 19.17
C ASN A 246 14.60 7.57 20.12
N MET A 247 15.70 7.09 19.54
CA MET A 247 16.80 6.43 20.27
C MET A 247 17.46 7.35 21.29
N VAL A 248 17.56 8.66 21.00
CA VAL A 248 18.17 9.65 21.90
C VAL A 248 17.34 9.78 23.17
N LEU A 249 16.02 9.92 23.02
CA LEU A 249 15.12 10.00 24.15
C LEU A 249 15.09 8.70 24.95
N LEU A 250 14.99 7.54 24.29
CA LEU A 250 15.00 6.26 25.00
C LEU A 250 16.30 6.06 25.80
N ASN A 251 17.45 6.44 25.23
CA ASN A 251 18.73 6.35 25.94
C ASN A 251 18.76 7.31 27.14
N TYR A 252 18.25 8.52 26.99
CA TYR A 252 18.14 9.46 28.10
C TYR A 252 17.23 8.95 29.22
N LEU A 253 16.07 8.36 28.86
CA LEU A 253 15.13 7.78 29.83
C LEU A 253 15.73 6.60 30.59
N LEU A 254 16.70 5.89 30.01
CA LEU A 254 17.45 4.82 30.68
C LEU A 254 18.53 5.35 31.61
N THR A 255 19.29 6.34 31.17
CA THR A 255 20.48 6.80 31.91
C THR A 255 20.16 7.81 33.01
N ASN A 256 19.00 8.46 32.96
CA ASN A 256 18.62 9.51 33.89
C ASN A 256 17.39 9.10 34.69
N ASP A 257 17.53 8.99 36.00
CA ASP A 257 16.42 8.80 36.93
C ASP A 257 15.68 10.14 37.09
N HIS A 258 14.77 10.44 36.17
CA HIS A 258 14.03 11.69 36.21
C HIS A 258 12.96 11.59 37.31
N PRO A 259 12.88 12.55 38.26
CA PRO A 259 12.00 12.43 39.43
C PRO A 259 10.50 12.35 39.07
N LYS A 260 10.13 12.84 37.87
CA LYS A 260 8.77 12.71 37.30
C LYS A 260 8.57 11.45 36.44
N LEU A 261 9.52 10.54 36.33
CA LEU A 261 9.40 9.34 35.49
C LEU A 261 10.02 8.16 36.26
N SER A 262 9.21 7.46 37.07
CA SER A 262 9.63 6.17 37.62
C SER A 262 9.25 5.04 36.66
N PHE A 263 10.22 4.17 36.38
CA PHE A 263 10.04 2.97 35.55
C PHE A 263 10.10 1.66 36.36
N SER A 264 10.29 1.72 37.69
CA SER A 264 10.47 0.54 38.54
C SER A 264 9.23 -0.37 38.62
N ASP A 265 8.03 0.20 38.46
CA ASP A 265 6.76 -0.48 38.70
C ASP A 265 5.94 -0.67 37.42
N PHE A 266 6.58 -0.57 36.24
CA PHE A 266 5.86 -0.53 34.98
C PHE A 266 5.73 -1.89 34.30
N GLU A 267 4.50 -2.40 34.21
CA GLU A 267 4.12 -3.48 33.28
C GLU A 267 3.64 -2.83 31.98
N ILE A 268 4.52 -2.66 30.98
CA ILE A 268 4.03 -2.40 29.61
C ILE A 268 3.39 -3.71 29.18
N PRO A 269 2.06 -3.80 28.94
CA PRO A 269 1.46 -5.03 28.45
C PRO A 269 2.10 -5.35 27.08
N PRO A 270 2.95 -6.38 26.99
CA PRO A 270 3.55 -6.74 25.72
C PRO A 270 2.45 -7.51 24.97
N PRO A 271 2.04 -7.00 23.80
CA PRO A 271 2.85 -7.25 22.61
C PRO A 271 3.05 -6.04 21.69
N ARG A 272 2.36 -4.91 21.92
CA ARG A 272 2.23 -3.87 20.88
C ARG A 272 3.54 -3.18 20.50
N TRP A 273 4.41 -2.89 21.45
CA TRP A 273 5.68 -2.24 21.14
C TRP A 273 6.70 -3.21 20.57
N LEU A 274 6.69 -4.47 21.03
CA LEU A 274 7.50 -5.55 20.49
C LEU A 274 7.22 -5.69 18.98
N CYS A 275 5.95 -5.74 18.58
CA CYS A 275 5.55 -5.75 17.16
C CYS A 275 6.15 -4.58 16.35
N LEU A 276 6.21 -3.37 16.91
CA LEU A 276 6.81 -2.19 16.24
C LEU A 276 8.32 -2.34 16.05
N VAL A 277 9.02 -2.86 17.05
CA VAL A 277 10.47 -3.10 16.93
C VAL A 277 10.75 -4.16 15.84
N TYR A 278 9.90 -5.18 15.72
CA TYR A 278 10.05 -6.23 14.71
C TYR A 278 9.69 -5.78 13.30
N SER A 279 8.67 -4.93 13.11
CA SER A 279 8.36 -4.36 11.78
C SER A 279 9.53 -3.53 11.26
N ASP A 280 10.27 -2.89 12.17
CA ASP A 280 11.35 -1.96 11.85
C ASP A 280 12.71 -2.63 11.71
N ARG A 281 12.83 -3.91 12.10
CA ARG A 281 14.08 -4.69 12.06
C ARG A 281 15.25 -4.01 12.80
N ASN A 282 14.95 -3.24 13.85
CA ASN A 282 15.94 -2.41 14.55
C ASN A 282 16.49 -3.09 15.81
N LEU A 283 17.62 -3.81 15.65
CA LEU A 283 18.29 -4.50 16.77
C LEU A 283 18.72 -3.54 17.90
N LYS A 284 19.28 -2.38 17.56
CA LYS A 284 19.76 -1.41 18.57
C LYS A 284 18.63 -0.92 19.47
N LEU A 285 17.45 -0.71 18.89
CA LEU A 285 16.26 -0.34 19.65
C LEU A 285 15.84 -1.47 20.60
N LEU A 286 15.87 -2.73 20.13
CA LEU A 286 15.58 -3.87 20.98
C LEU A 286 16.59 -4.04 22.12
N GLU A 287 17.89 -3.91 21.83
CA GLU A 287 18.97 -3.95 22.81
C GLU A 287 18.77 -2.91 23.90
N LEU A 288 18.43 -1.68 23.50
CA LEU A 288 18.13 -0.58 24.42
C LEU A 288 16.91 -0.91 25.28
N LEU A 289 15.86 -1.49 24.71
CA LEU A 289 14.64 -1.84 25.46
C LEU A 289 14.89 -2.92 26.52
N PHE A 290 15.77 -3.89 26.25
CA PHE A 290 16.17 -4.89 27.23
C PHE A 290 17.06 -4.34 28.36
N GLN A 291 17.50 -3.08 28.28
CA GLN A 291 18.18 -2.39 29.40
C GLN A 291 17.18 -1.76 30.37
N PHE A 292 15.92 -1.54 29.97
CA PHE A 292 14.90 -1.07 30.89
C PHE A 292 14.57 -2.18 31.90
N PRO A 293 14.24 -1.85 33.16
CA PRO A 293 13.85 -2.82 34.20
C PRO A 293 12.44 -3.39 33.97
N ILE A 294 12.08 -3.66 32.71
CA ILE A 294 10.82 -4.28 32.33
C ILE A 294 10.92 -5.78 32.59
N LYS A 295 9.89 -6.34 33.24
CA LYS A 295 9.78 -7.79 33.39
C LYS A 295 9.39 -8.41 32.06
N TYR A 296 10.36 -9.04 31.40
CA TYR A 296 10.12 -9.89 30.24
C TYR A 296 9.82 -11.30 30.71
N ASP A 297 8.55 -11.71 30.65
CA ASP A 297 8.25 -13.14 30.79
C ASP A 297 8.62 -13.94 29.53
N ASP A 298 8.68 -15.26 29.69
CA ASP A 298 9.03 -16.18 28.60
C ASP A 298 8.07 -16.14 27.43
N SER A 299 6.78 -15.82 27.66
CA SER A 299 5.77 -15.77 26.60
C SER A 299 6.02 -14.61 25.64
N HIS A 300 6.47 -13.46 26.15
CA HIS A 300 6.81 -12.31 25.34
C HIS A 300 8.02 -12.57 24.45
N ILE A 301 9.06 -13.21 25.00
CA ILE A 301 10.25 -13.59 24.25
C ILE A 301 9.90 -14.64 23.17
N SER A 302 9.04 -15.61 23.49
CA SER A 302 8.61 -16.63 22.54
C SER A 302 7.79 -16.06 21.38
N LEU A 303 6.88 -15.11 21.64
CA LEU A 303 6.16 -14.37 20.59
C LEU A 303 7.11 -13.54 19.72
N ALA A 304 8.06 -12.86 20.34
CA ALA A 304 9.11 -12.08 19.71
C ALA A 304 10.00 -12.90 18.76
N LEU A 305 10.38 -14.10 19.18
CA LEU A 305 11.14 -15.05 18.36
C LEU A 305 10.31 -15.53 17.15
N ALA A 306 9.03 -15.86 17.35
CA ALA A 306 8.12 -16.22 16.26
C ALA A 306 7.99 -15.10 15.21
N GLN A 307 7.85 -13.85 15.64
CA GLN A 307 7.80 -12.69 14.74
C GLN A 307 9.14 -12.48 14.01
N SER A 308 10.26 -12.73 14.68
CA SER A 308 11.59 -12.62 14.08
C SER A 308 11.82 -13.65 12.97
N ASN A 309 11.26 -14.86 13.11
CA ASN A 309 11.20 -15.84 12.02
C ASN A 309 10.41 -15.29 10.84
N GLN A 310 9.18 -14.82 11.06
CA GLN A 310 8.35 -14.28 9.98
C GLN A 310 9.00 -13.11 9.22
N ASN A 311 9.72 -12.24 9.92
CA ASN A 311 10.33 -11.04 9.34
C ASN A 311 11.77 -11.25 8.83
N HIS A 312 12.32 -12.46 8.93
CA HIS A 312 13.71 -12.78 8.57
C HIS A 312 14.76 -11.92 9.31
N THR A 313 14.51 -11.55 10.58
CA THR A 313 15.42 -10.69 11.35
C THR A 313 16.39 -11.51 12.20
N VAL A 314 17.39 -12.12 11.54
CA VAL A 314 18.36 -13.06 12.15
C VAL A 314 19.07 -12.48 13.38
N ASN A 315 19.56 -11.24 13.30
CA ASN A 315 20.31 -10.63 14.40
C ASN A 315 19.43 -10.41 15.65
N ILE A 316 18.17 -10.04 15.42
CA ILE A 316 17.18 -9.90 16.49
C ILE A 316 16.84 -11.27 17.09
N PHE A 317 16.67 -12.29 16.26
CA PHE A 317 16.44 -13.66 16.73
C PHE A 317 17.60 -14.14 17.63
N LYS A 318 18.85 -13.96 17.18
CA LYS A 318 20.06 -14.33 17.93
C LYS A 318 20.12 -13.61 19.28
N PHE A 319 19.86 -12.30 19.28
CA PHE A 319 19.82 -11.50 20.51
C PHE A 319 18.76 -12.02 21.49
N LEU A 320 17.52 -12.22 21.04
CA LEU A 320 16.44 -12.74 21.88
C LEU A 320 16.75 -14.14 22.41
N TYR A 321 17.41 -14.97 21.58
CA TYR A 321 17.83 -16.30 21.98
C TYR A 321 18.80 -16.29 23.15
N GLU A 322 19.74 -15.36 23.15
CA GLU A 322 20.69 -15.16 24.25
C GLU A 322 20.05 -14.55 25.50
N LYS A 323 18.97 -13.78 25.35
CA LYS A 323 18.23 -13.21 26.48
C LYS A 323 17.30 -14.20 27.16
N LYS A 324 16.82 -15.23 26.44
CA LYS A 324 16.01 -16.28 27.04
C LYS A 324 16.87 -17.20 27.90
N LYS A 325 16.55 -17.30 29.19
CA LYS A 325 17.36 -18.04 30.17
C LYS A 325 17.26 -19.55 30.03
N ILE A 326 16.05 -20.05 29.77
CA ILE A 326 15.75 -21.47 29.69
C ILE A 326 14.98 -21.71 28.40
N TRP A 327 15.45 -22.67 27.62
CA TRP A 327 14.79 -23.13 26.41
C TRP A 327 14.17 -24.49 26.66
N THR A 328 12.87 -24.60 26.41
CA THR A 328 12.22 -25.91 26.34
C THR A 328 12.45 -26.52 24.95
N GLN A 329 12.45 -27.86 24.89
CA GLN A 329 12.54 -28.58 23.62
C GLN A 329 11.40 -28.17 22.65
N GLU A 330 10.18 -27.97 23.17
CA GLU A 330 9.01 -27.54 22.42
C GLU A 330 9.19 -26.14 21.79
N GLU A 331 9.80 -25.20 22.52
CA GLU A 331 10.06 -23.85 21.99
C GLU A 331 11.13 -23.86 20.89
N ILE A 332 12.15 -24.69 21.03
CA ILE A 332 13.17 -24.88 19.98
C ILE A 332 12.51 -25.47 18.74
N GLU A 333 11.72 -26.52 18.90
CA GLU A 333 10.94 -27.17 17.83
C GLU A 333 9.98 -26.19 17.13
N THR A 334 9.29 -25.37 17.91
CA THR A 334 8.35 -24.37 17.41
C THR A 334 9.08 -23.29 16.60
N ASN A 335 10.22 -22.78 17.09
CA ASN A 335 11.00 -21.79 16.36
C ASN A 335 11.65 -22.37 15.12
N PHE A 336 12.14 -23.60 15.17
CA PHE A 336 12.66 -24.31 14.01
C PHE A 336 11.57 -24.50 12.94
N LYS A 337 10.35 -24.89 13.37
CA LYS A 337 9.18 -25.00 12.50
C LYS A 337 8.85 -23.66 11.83
N TYR A 338 8.80 -22.56 12.60
CA TYR A 338 8.50 -21.25 12.03
C TYR A 338 9.60 -20.76 11.09
N ALA A 339 10.88 -20.89 11.46
CA ALA A 339 12.00 -20.57 10.59
C ALA A 339 11.93 -21.35 9.27
N SER A 340 11.57 -22.64 9.35
CA SER A 340 11.39 -23.53 8.19
C SER A 340 10.22 -23.09 7.32
N MET A 341 9.10 -22.73 7.96
CA MET A 341 7.89 -22.27 7.27
C MET A 341 8.07 -20.93 6.57
N TYR A 342 8.91 -20.04 7.08
CA TYR A 342 9.22 -18.78 6.43
C TYR A 342 10.45 -18.85 5.52
N GLY A 343 11.23 -19.94 5.58
CA GLY A 343 12.43 -20.13 4.76
C GLY A 343 13.59 -19.24 5.24
N CYS A 344 13.86 -19.22 6.55
CA CYS A 344 14.92 -18.46 7.20
C CYS A 344 16.13 -19.35 7.48
N LEU A 345 16.94 -19.62 6.45
CA LEU A 345 18.08 -20.53 6.52
C LEU A 345 19.05 -20.16 7.65
N GLU A 346 19.40 -18.88 7.80
CA GLU A 346 20.38 -18.43 8.78
C GLU A 346 19.90 -18.60 10.23
N ILE A 347 18.59 -18.57 10.47
CA ILE A 347 18.02 -18.88 11.79
C ILE A 347 18.11 -20.39 12.05
N ILE A 348 17.85 -21.20 11.03
CA ILE A 348 17.95 -22.67 11.11
C ILE A 348 19.39 -23.10 11.38
N GLU A 349 20.35 -22.57 10.61
CA GLU A 349 21.78 -22.78 10.84
C GLU A 349 22.18 -22.43 12.27
N PHE A 350 21.73 -21.27 12.76
CA PHE A 350 21.99 -20.83 14.13
C PHE A 350 21.38 -21.79 15.18
N LEU A 351 20.14 -22.24 14.98
CA LEU A 351 19.49 -23.17 15.90
C LEU A 351 20.19 -24.54 15.93
N LEU A 352 20.60 -25.07 14.77
CA LEU A 352 21.34 -26.33 14.68
C LEU A 352 22.73 -26.23 15.34
N LEU A 353 23.40 -25.08 15.19
CA LEU A 353 24.68 -24.81 15.87
C LEU A 353 24.51 -24.79 17.40
N LYS A 354 23.43 -24.18 17.91
CA LYS A 354 23.20 -24.02 19.35
C LYS A 354 22.65 -25.29 20.00
N VAL A 355 21.96 -26.15 19.25
CA VAL A 355 21.32 -27.34 19.79
C VAL A 355 21.60 -28.56 18.88
N PRO A 356 22.84 -29.07 18.84
CA PRO A 356 23.28 -30.07 17.85
C PRO A 356 22.56 -31.42 17.95
N ASN A 357 21.94 -31.74 19.08
CA ASN A 357 21.20 -32.99 19.29
C ASN A 357 19.72 -32.92 18.85
N THR A 358 19.32 -31.89 18.11
CA THR A 358 17.93 -31.69 17.62
C THR A 358 17.55 -32.54 16.40
N ILE A 359 18.24 -33.66 16.19
CA ILE A 359 17.96 -34.61 15.10
C ILE A 359 16.50 -35.13 15.13
N PHE A 360 15.79 -34.98 16.26
CA PHE A 360 14.39 -35.38 16.43
C PHE A 360 13.33 -34.34 15.98
N ILE A 361 13.69 -33.14 15.52
CA ILE A 361 12.73 -32.08 15.09
C ILE A 361 12.03 -32.39 13.73
N VAL A 362 12.24 -33.59 13.19
CA VAL A 362 11.71 -34.11 11.93
C VAL A 362 10.21 -33.85 11.65
N PRO A 363 9.27 -33.96 12.62
CA PRO A 363 7.84 -33.82 12.31
C PRO A 363 7.41 -32.40 11.85
N SER A 364 8.22 -31.39 12.13
CA SER A 364 7.95 -29.97 11.84
C SER A 364 8.20 -29.55 10.38
N ILE A 365 8.87 -30.40 9.60
CA ILE A 365 9.39 -30.12 8.26
C ILE A 365 8.28 -30.10 7.18
N ASN A 366 7.10 -30.64 7.49
CA ASN A 366 5.95 -30.64 6.57
C ASN A 366 5.46 -29.24 6.18
N TYR A 367 5.95 -28.19 6.84
CA TYR A 367 5.56 -26.80 6.58
C TYR A 367 6.67 -25.99 5.90
N ILE A 368 7.76 -26.60 5.44
CA ILE A 368 8.84 -25.86 4.76
C ILE A 368 8.28 -25.10 3.58
N LYS A 369 8.49 -23.78 3.59
CA LYS A 369 8.35 -23.00 2.36
C LYS A 369 9.51 -23.41 1.45
N PRO A 370 9.24 -23.92 0.25
CA PRO A 370 10.24 -24.40 -0.69
C PRO A 370 11.12 -23.21 -1.00
N LYS A 371 12.35 -23.33 -0.53
CA LYS A 371 13.49 -22.52 -0.93
C LYS A 371 14.59 -23.54 -1.14
N GLN A 372 15.13 -23.60 -2.35
CA GLN A 372 16.13 -24.61 -2.70
C GLN A 372 17.25 -24.67 -1.66
N ASP A 373 17.88 -23.52 -1.35
CA ASP A 373 19.00 -23.43 -0.42
C ASP A 373 18.70 -24.04 0.95
N LEU A 374 17.49 -23.84 1.46
CA LEU A 374 17.08 -24.39 2.75
C LEU A 374 16.91 -25.91 2.68
N VAL A 375 16.21 -26.40 1.66
CA VAL A 375 15.99 -27.84 1.49
C VAL A 375 17.31 -28.56 1.25
N GLU A 376 18.17 -27.99 0.42
CA GLU A 376 19.52 -28.49 0.14
C GLU A 376 20.38 -28.51 1.41
N TYR A 377 20.40 -27.41 2.17
CA TYR A 377 21.10 -27.36 3.44
C TYR A 377 20.61 -28.45 4.40
N LEU A 378 19.30 -28.61 4.60
CA LEU A 378 18.75 -29.64 5.49
C LEU A 378 19.08 -31.06 5.01
N VAL A 379 19.02 -31.33 3.70
CA VAL A 379 19.48 -32.60 3.13
C VAL A 379 20.95 -32.85 3.47
N ASN A 380 21.81 -31.85 3.27
CA ASN A 380 23.26 -31.94 3.49
C ASN A 380 23.61 -32.11 4.98
N GLN A 381 22.79 -31.57 5.89
CA GLN A 381 22.90 -31.82 7.34
C GLN A 381 22.44 -33.24 7.76
N GLY A 382 22.02 -34.09 6.81
CA GLY A 382 21.67 -35.48 7.07
C GLY A 382 20.25 -35.69 7.60
N PHE A 383 19.34 -34.73 7.41
CA PHE A 383 17.92 -34.90 7.72
C PHE A 383 17.30 -35.91 6.74
N LYS A 384 17.39 -37.21 7.06
CA LYS A 384 16.90 -38.32 6.20
C LYS A 384 15.37 -38.39 6.10
N CYS A 385 14.67 -37.84 7.09
CA CYS A 385 13.22 -37.95 7.21
C CYS A 385 12.47 -36.74 6.64
N LEU A 386 13.08 -36.00 5.72
CA LEU A 386 12.35 -34.98 4.97
C LEU A 386 11.19 -35.68 4.25
N ASN A 387 9.97 -35.23 4.50
CA ASN A 387 8.81 -35.67 3.72
C ASN A 387 8.92 -35.06 2.33
N THR A 388 9.78 -35.66 1.49
CA THR A 388 10.11 -35.17 0.15
C THR A 388 8.87 -35.09 -0.74
N ASP A 389 7.83 -35.88 -0.48
CA ASP A 389 6.53 -35.73 -1.14
C ASP A 389 5.88 -34.39 -0.79
N THR A 390 5.76 -34.05 0.50
CA THR A 390 5.16 -32.77 0.94
C THR A 390 5.94 -31.56 0.43
N ILE A 391 7.27 -31.58 0.54
CA ILE A 391 8.10 -30.47 0.05
C ILE A 391 7.98 -30.34 -1.46
N ALA A 392 8.02 -31.46 -2.20
CA ALA A 392 7.86 -31.42 -3.65
C ALA A 392 6.48 -30.89 -4.03
N ASN A 393 5.39 -31.36 -3.40
CA ASN A 393 4.03 -30.86 -3.65
C ASN A 393 3.95 -29.35 -3.43
N TYR A 394 4.55 -28.85 -2.35
CA TYR A 394 4.53 -27.42 -2.06
C TYR A 394 5.38 -26.65 -3.08
N ALA A 395 6.56 -27.13 -3.45
CA ALA A 395 7.38 -26.55 -4.53
C ALA A 395 6.60 -26.47 -5.84
N PHE A 396 5.93 -27.56 -6.22
CA PHE A 396 5.10 -27.63 -7.41
C PHE A 396 3.91 -26.66 -7.35
N SER A 397 3.15 -26.63 -6.25
CA SER A 397 1.99 -25.74 -6.08
C SER A 397 2.36 -24.25 -6.09
N ASN A 398 3.60 -23.89 -5.76
CA ASN A 398 4.09 -22.50 -5.81
C ASN A 398 4.86 -22.19 -7.10
N GLY A 399 5.01 -23.14 -8.01
CA GLY A 399 5.78 -22.98 -9.23
C GLY A 399 7.30 -22.86 -9.05
N ASP A 400 7.84 -23.31 -7.91
CA ASP A 400 9.27 -23.30 -7.61
C ASP A 400 9.97 -24.48 -8.32
N THR A 401 10.43 -24.22 -9.54
CA THR A 401 11.10 -25.21 -10.40
C THR A 401 12.45 -25.65 -9.85
N GLU A 402 13.19 -24.74 -9.23
CA GLU A 402 14.56 -24.98 -8.74
C GLU A 402 14.54 -25.94 -7.53
N CYS A 403 13.68 -25.66 -6.54
CA CYS A 403 13.50 -26.54 -5.39
C CYS A 403 12.93 -27.90 -5.81
N LEU A 404 11.97 -27.91 -6.75
CA LEU A 404 11.38 -29.14 -7.27
C LEU A 404 12.43 -30.01 -7.99
N GLU A 405 13.24 -29.42 -8.87
CA GLU A 405 14.31 -30.12 -9.58
C GLU A 405 15.34 -30.71 -8.62
N PHE A 406 15.76 -29.95 -7.60
CA PHE A 406 16.63 -30.45 -6.54
C PHE A 406 16.04 -31.69 -5.86
N ILE A 407 14.77 -31.64 -5.44
CA ILE A 407 14.11 -32.76 -4.76
C ILE A 407 13.98 -33.98 -5.66
N LEU A 408 13.63 -33.79 -6.94
CA LEU A 408 13.51 -34.88 -7.91
C LEU A 408 14.87 -35.55 -8.16
N ASN A 409 15.95 -34.77 -8.28
CA ASN A 409 17.31 -35.28 -8.39
C ASN A 409 17.74 -36.04 -7.13
N TYR A 410 17.48 -35.47 -5.95
CA TYR A 410 17.78 -36.10 -4.68
C TYR A 410 17.08 -37.46 -4.55
N ARG A 411 15.79 -37.55 -4.89
CA ARG A 411 15.03 -38.82 -4.86
C ARG A 411 15.57 -39.85 -5.83
N LYS A 412 15.94 -39.42 -7.04
CA LYS A 412 16.53 -40.28 -8.07
C LYS A 412 17.84 -40.91 -7.58
N GLN A 413 18.72 -40.11 -6.97
CA GLN A 413 19.99 -40.57 -6.41
C GLN A 413 19.79 -41.56 -5.24
N ASN A 414 18.79 -41.32 -4.39
CA ASN A 414 18.53 -42.14 -3.20
C ASN A 414 17.56 -43.31 -3.44
N LYS A 415 17.20 -43.60 -4.71
CA LYS A 415 16.29 -44.70 -5.10
C LYS A 415 14.93 -44.67 -4.37
N HIS A 416 14.44 -43.49 -3.99
CA HIS A 416 13.09 -43.32 -3.44
C HIS A 416 12.07 -43.40 -4.57
N ALA A 417 11.77 -44.64 -4.99
CA ALA A 417 11.04 -45.00 -6.20
C ALA A 417 9.52 -44.73 -6.16
N GLN A 418 9.01 -43.90 -5.24
CA GLN A 418 7.57 -43.71 -5.15
C GLN A 418 7.07 -42.63 -6.12
N VAL A 419 6.11 -43.06 -6.95
CA VAL A 419 5.19 -42.27 -7.75
C VAL A 419 4.63 -41.14 -6.90
N ILE A 420 4.80 -39.89 -7.34
CA ILE A 420 4.33 -38.73 -6.60
C ILE A 420 2.84 -38.54 -6.92
N GLN A 421 2.02 -39.44 -6.38
CA GLN A 421 0.55 -39.42 -6.56
C GLN A 421 -0.07 -38.14 -5.98
N THR A 422 0.65 -37.47 -5.07
CA THR A 422 0.20 -36.29 -4.36
C THR A 422 0.24 -35.00 -5.19
N PHE A 423 0.89 -34.98 -6.35
CA PHE A 423 0.91 -33.79 -7.22
C PHE A 423 -0.38 -33.54 -7.97
N LEU A 424 -1.21 -34.58 -8.16
CA LEU A 424 -2.36 -34.50 -9.05
C LEU A 424 -3.24 -33.30 -8.71
N PRO A 425 -3.70 -33.10 -7.45
CA PRO A 425 -4.53 -31.94 -7.11
C PRO A 425 -3.87 -30.58 -7.35
N SER A 426 -2.54 -30.51 -7.41
CA SER A 426 -1.79 -29.28 -7.61
C SER A 426 -1.62 -28.91 -9.08
N ILE A 427 -1.78 -29.85 -10.03
CA ILE A 427 -1.58 -29.62 -11.47
C ILE A 427 -2.53 -28.56 -12.02
N SER A 428 -3.71 -28.39 -11.41
CA SER A 428 -4.67 -27.34 -11.76
C SER A 428 -4.24 -25.93 -11.33
N PHE A 429 -3.21 -25.81 -10.47
CA PHE A 429 -2.86 -24.57 -9.78
C PHE A 429 -1.42 -24.06 -10.01
N HIS A 430 -0.94 -24.00 -11.26
CA HIS A 430 -0.05 -22.89 -11.73
C HIS A 430 1.48 -23.09 -11.94
N SER A 431 1.96 -24.19 -12.54
CA SER A 431 3.24 -24.08 -13.29
C SER A 431 3.44 -25.18 -14.35
N PHE A 432 3.38 -24.80 -15.63
CA PHE A 432 3.69 -25.72 -16.74
C PHE A 432 5.17 -26.14 -16.70
N SER A 433 6.07 -25.26 -16.23
CA SER A 433 7.49 -25.57 -16.07
C SER A 433 7.72 -26.66 -15.03
N CYS A 434 7.05 -26.60 -13.88
CA CYS A 434 7.12 -27.67 -12.88
C CYS A 434 6.53 -28.98 -13.42
N PHE A 435 5.46 -28.91 -14.21
CA PHE A 435 4.91 -30.09 -14.88
C PHE A 435 5.93 -30.73 -15.81
N LYS A 436 6.62 -29.95 -16.67
CA LYS A 436 7.69 -30.47 -17.52
C LYS A 436 8.76 -31.22 -16.72
N LEU A 437 9.20 -30.65 -15.59
CA LEU A 437 10.18 -31.30 -14.72
C LEU A 437 9.70 -32.65 -14.18
N ILE A 438 8.46 -32.73 -13.69
CA ILE A 438 7.89 -34.01 -13.23
C ILE A 438 7.85 -35.03 -14.36
N VAL A 439 7.44 -34.61 -15.56
CA VAL A 439 7.35 -35.48 -16.72
C VAL A 439 8.72 -36.03 -17.09
N ASP A 440 9.71 -35.15 -17.16
CA ASP A 440 11.09 -35.46 -17.55
C ASP A 440 11.79 -36.38 -16.54
N HIS A 441 11.43 -36.28 -15.25
CA HIS A 441 11.94 -37.17 -14.21
C HIS A 441 11.19 -38.51 -14.07
N GLN A 442 10.17 -38.77 -14.90
CA GLN A 442 9.36 -40.00 -14.88
C GLN A 442 8.75 -40.34 -13.50
N ALA A 443 8.49 -39.32 -12.67
CA ALA A 443 8.06 -39.48 -11.28
C ALA A 443 6.55 -39.74 -11.11
N TRP A 444 5.94 -40.52 -12.01
CA TRP A 444 4.48 -40.57 -12.16
C TRP A 444 3.90 -41.90 -12.64
N SER A 445 2.57 -42.03 -12.52
CA SER A 445 1.79 -43.13 -13.09
C SER A 445 1.03 -42.63 -14.31
N LEU A 446 1.30 -43.25 -15.47
CA LEU A 446 0.78 -42.84 -16.78
C LEU A 446 -0.73 -42.61 -16.76
N ARG A 447 -1.45 -43.65 -16.35
CA ARG A 447 -2.92 -43.66 -16.31
C ARG A 447 -3.50 -42.61 -15.36
N LYS A 448 -2.86 -42.38 -14.20
CA LYS A 448 -3.36 -41.41 -13.21
C LYS A 448 -3.16 -39.97 -13.69
N ILE A 449 -2.01 -39.64 -14.27
CA ILE A 449 -1.78 -38.29 -14.82
C ILE A 449 -2.75 -38.02 -15.96
N ILE A 450 -2.88 -38.92 -16.93
CA ILE A 450 -3.75 -38.68 -18.08
C ILE A 450 -5.21 -38.52 -17.63
N SER A 451 -5.70 -39.40 -16.76
CA SER A 451 -7.07 -39.29 -16.21
C SER A 451 -7.29 -37.97 -15.47
N PHE A 452 -6.31 -37.51 -14.69
CA PHE A 452 -6.39 -36.22 -14.00
C PHE A 452 -6.36 -35.04 -14.97
N LEU A 453 -5.45 -35.02 -15.95
CA LEU A 453 -5.40 -33.95 -16.97
C LEU A 453 -6.70 -33.88 -17.77
N CYS A 454 -7.32 -35.03 -18.07
CA CYS A 454 -8.63 -35.10 -18.69
C CYS A 454 -9.73 -34.56 -17.77
N ALA A 455 -9.68 -34.91 -16.49
CA ALA A 455 -10.61 -34.44 -15.47
C ALA A 455 -10.55 -32.92 -15.27
N GLU A 456 -9.39 -32.29 -15.45
CA GLU A 456 -9.22 -30.83 -15.35
C GLU A 456 -9.37 -30.11 -16.70
N GLY A 457 -9.50 -30.84 -17.80
CA GLY A 457 -9.63 -30.27 -19.14
C GLY A 457 -8.38 -29.56 -19.68
N ASN A 458 -7.19 -29.87 -19.14
CA ASN A 458 -5.95 -29.14 -19.48
C ASN A 458 -5.25 -29.72 -20.72
N VAL A 459 -5.76 -29.36 -21.91
CA VAL A 459 -5.28 -29.87 -23.21
C VAL A 459 -3.78 -29.63 -23.45
N PRO A 460 -3.21 -28.41 -23.21
CA PRO A 460 -1.79 -28.19 -23.45
C PRO A 460 -0.86 -29.08 -22.62
N TYR A 461 -1.27 -29.41 -21.38
CA TYR A 461 -0.50 -30.29 -20.51
C TYR A 461 -0.57 -31.73 -20.99
N LEU A 462 -1.77 -32.18 -21.40
CA LEU A 462 -1.93 -33.51 -21.97
C LEU A 462 -1.13 -33.66 -23.28
N ASP A 463 -1.22 -32.71 -24.19
CA ASP A 463 -0.49 -32.76 -25.47
C ASP A 463 1.03 -32.84 -25.26
N TYR A 464 1.60 -31.96 -24.40
CA TYR A 464 3.01 -32.06 -24.04
C TYR A 464 3.37 -33.42 -23.45
N PHE A 465 2.53 -33.93 -22.53
CA PHE A 465 2.77 -35.20 -21.88
C PHE A 465 2.79 -36.37 -22.85
N LEU A 466 1.88 -36.41 -23.82
CA LEU A 466 1.84 -37.45 -24.85
C LEU A 466 3.04 -37.37 -25.78
N GLN A 467 3.39 -36.16 -26.25
CA GLN A 467 4.56 -35.94 -27.10
C GLN A 467 5.86 -36.37 -26.42
N LYS A 468 6.08 -35.95 -25.16
CA LYS A 468 7.32 -36.24 -24.44
C LYS A 468 7.54 -37.73 -24.19
N ASN A 469 6.45 -38.49 -24.04
CA ASN A 469 6.51 -39.93 -23.80
C ASN A 469 6.46 -40.78 -25.06
N ASN A 470 6.51 -40.16 -26.25
CA ASN A 470 6.38 -40.85 -27.54
C ASN A 470 5.17 -41.78 -27.59
N LEU A 471 4.07 -41.40 -26.93
CA LEU A 471 2.84 -42.17 -26.97
C LEU A 471 2.21 -41.90 -28.34
N SER A 472 2.44 -42.83 -29.26
CA SER A 472 1.78 -42.84 -30.56
C SER A 472 0.26 -42.86 -30.37
N ASN A 473 -0.49 -42.57 -31.43
CA ASN A 473 -1.95 -42.77 -31.42
C ASN A 473 -2.29 -44.21 -30.96
N GLU A 474 -1.49 -45.22 -31.31
CA GLU A 474 -1.67 -46.61 -30.87
C GLU A 474 -1.45 -46.81 -29.35
N GLY A 475 -0.43 -46.17 -28.76
CA GLY A 475 -0.23 -46.17 -27.31
C GLY A 475 -1.36 -45.43 -26.58
N MET A 476 -1.87 -44.35 -27.18
CA MET A 476 -3.08 -43.68 -26.72
C MET A 476 -4.30 -44.56 -26.86
N ILE A 477 -4.45 -45.35 -27.92
CA ILE A 477 -5.55 -46.29 -28.11
C ILE A 477 -5.56 -47.36 -27.02
N GLU A 478 -4.40 -47.87 -26.58
CA GLU A 478 -4.34 -48.84 -25.47
C GLU A 478 -4.78 -48.21 -24.14
N ILE A 479 -4.44 -46.94 -23.91
CA ILE A 479 -4.85 -46.19 -22.71
C ILE A 479 -6.32 -45.74 -22.81
N ASN A 480 -6.77 -45.30 -24.00
CA ASN A 480 -8.14 -44.87 -24.36
C ASN A 480 -9.12 -46.05 -24.40
N ALA A 481 -8.65 -47.26 -24.70
CA ALA A 481 -9.43 -48.49 -24.54
C ALA A 481 -9.90 -48.63 -23.08
N SER A 482 -9.19 -47.99 -22.14
CA SER A 482 -9.77 -47.62 -20.86
C SER A 482 -10.63 -46.36 -21.05
N PHE A 483 -11.90 -46.60 -21.38
CA PHE A 483 -13.10 -45.77 -21.23
C PHE A 483 -13.05 -44.57 -20.23
N ILE A 484 -12.14 -44.61 -19.25
CA ILE A 484 -11.88 -43.70 -18.14
C ILE A 484 -11.48 -42.28 -18.56
N LEU A 485 -10.76 -42.09 -19.68
CA LEU A 485 -10.26 -40.76 -20.06
C LEU A 485 -11.40 -39.85 -20.52
N PHE A 486 -12.22 -40.34 -21.44
CA PHE A 486 -13.47 -39.67 -21.84
C PHE A 486 -14.41 -39.51 -20.65
N ASP A 487 -14.57 -40.52 -19.80
CA ASP A 487 -15.41 -40.43 -18.59
C ASP A 487 -14.99 -39.26 -17.69
N SER A 488 -13.69 -39.12 -17.46
CA SER A 488 -13.14 -38.07 -16.60
C SER A 488 -13.43 -36.68 -17.17
N ALA A 489 -13.19 -36.47 -18.47
CA ALA A 489 -13.47 -35.20 -19.14
C ALA A 489 -14.99 -34.90 -19.24
N ILE A 490 -15.80 -35.91 -19.52
CA ILE A 490 -17.26 -35.81 -19.63
C ILE A 490 -17.88 -35.48 -18.28
N LYS A 491 -17.51 -36.21 -17.23
CA LYS A 491 -18.01 -35.98 -15.88
C LYS A 491 -17.86 -34.54 -15.43
N ASN A 492 -16.76 -33.89 -15.82
CA ASN A 492 -16.45 -32.51 -15.45
C ASN A 492 -16.79 -31.47 -16.55
N GLY A 493 -17.38 -31.88 -17.67
CA GLY A 493 -17.90 -30.95 -18.68
C GLY A 493 -16.85 -30.32 -19.60
N HIS A 494 -15.66 -30.91 -19.74
CA HIS A 494 -14.56 -30.35 -20.52
C HIS A 494 -14.65 -30.68 -22.03
N LEU A 495 -15.48 -29.94 -22.76
CA LEU A 495 -15.71 -30.16 -24.19
C LEU A 495 -14.43 -30.06 -25.05
N GLU A 496 -13.54 -29.09 -24.81
CA GLU A 496 -12.31 -28.95 -25.60
C GLU A 496 -11.36 -30.14 -25.42
N MET A 497 -11.30 -30.70 -24.20
CA MET A 497 -10.58 -31.94 -23.95
C MET A 497 -11.17 -33.11 -24.71
N ILE A 498 -12.51 -33.20 -24.79
CA ILE A 498 -13.20 -34.25 -25.52
C ILE A 498 -12.97 -34.14 -27.03
N LYS A 499 -13.00 -32.93 -27.59
CA LYS A 499 -12.64 -32.67 -28.99
C LYS A 499 -11.22 -33.14 -29.27
N TYR A 500 -10.28 -32.73 -28.43
CA TYR A 500 -8.88 -33.13 -28.54
C TYR A 500 -8.70 -34.65 -28.44
N LEU A 501 -9.34 -35.32 -27.47
CA LEU A 501 -9.27 -36.78 -27.33
C LEU A 501 -9.87 -37.50 -28.54
N TYR A 502 -10.97 -36.99 -29.10
CA TYR A 502 -11.63 -37.54 -30.28
C TYR A 502 -10.74 -37.43 -31.54
N GLU A 503 -10.09 -36.28 -31.73
CA GLU A 503 -9.13 -36.07 -32.82
C GLU A 503 -7.90 -36.98 -32.69
N LYS A 504 -7.42 -37.21 -31.46
CA LYS A 504 -6.26 -38.09 -31.19
C LYS A 504 -6.59 -39.59 -31.30
N ASP A 505 -7.85 -39.98 -31.20
CA ASP A 505 -8.31 -41.37 -31.38
C ASP A 505 -8.76 -41.63 -32.83
N ASP A 506 -8.12 -40.98 -33.81
CA ASP A 506 -8.41 -41.07 -35.25
C ASP A 506 -9.90 -40.89 -35.61
N ASN A 507 -10.62 -40.04 -34.88
CA ASN A 507 -12.05 -39.79 -35.03
C ASN A 507 -12.92 -41.07 -34.96
N ARG A 508 -12.46 -42.09 -34.22
CA ARG A 508 -13.24 -43.31 -33.99
C ARG A 508 -14.62 -42.95 -33.41
N PRO A 509 -15.67 -43.67 -33.83
CA PRO A 509 -17.01 -43.40 -33.33
C PRO A 509 -17.06 -43.42 -31.81
N ILE A 510 -17.74 -42.43 -31.24
CA ILE A 510 -17.83 -42.27 -29.80
C ILE A 510 -18.67 -43.41 -29.25
N GLN A 511 -18.09 -44.17 -28.32
CA GLN A 511 -18.79 -45.29 -27.69
C GLN A 511 -20.07 -44.81 -27.00
N SER A 512 -21.15 -45.59 -27.13
CA SER A 512 -22.42 -45.37 -26.43
C SER A 512 -22.30 -45.15 -24.92
N SER A 513 -21.26 -45.69 -24.30
CA SER A 513 -20.94 -45.50 -22.88
C SER A 513 -20.57 -44.06 -22.54
N ALA A 514 -19.84 -43.35 -23.41
CA ALA A 514 -19.48 -41.95 -23.26
C ALA A 514 -20.72 -41.06 -23.42
N LEU A 515 -21.54 -41.33 -24.44
CA LEU A 515 -22.81 -40.66 -24.64
C LEU A 515 -23.73 -40.80 -23.41
N SER A 516 -23.86 -42.02 -22.89
CA SER A 516 -24.68 -42.30 -21.69
C SER A 516 -24.22 -41.50 -20.47
N ARG A 517 -22.91 -41.28 -20.29
CA ARG A 517 -22.37 -40.48 -19.18
C ARG A 517 -22.56 -38.99 -19.37
N SER A 518 -22.41 -38.48 -20.59
CA SER A 518 -22.75 -37.09 -20.89
C SER A 518 -24.20 -36.80 -20.52
N MET A 519 -25.08 -37.78 -20.71
CA MET A 519 -26.48 -37.69 -20.27
C MET A 519 -26.64 -37.75 -18.75
N VAL A 520 -25.99 -38.71 -18.07
CA VAL A 520 -26.04 -38.84 -16.60
C VAL A 520 -25.53 -37.58 -15.90
N HIS A 521 -24.52 -36.92 -16.47
CA HIS A 521 -23.92 -35.70 -15.94
C HIS A 521 -24.54 -34.40 -16.51
N CYS A 522 -25.62 -34.49 -17.28
CA CYS A 522 -26.36 -33.35 -17.84
C CYS A 522 -25.52 -32.36 -18.67
N GLN A 523 -24.52 -32.86 -19.41
CA GLN A 523 -23.58 -32.04 -20.16
C GLN A 523 -24.08 -31.74 -21.58
N SER A 524 -25.04 -30.81 -21.72
CA SER A 524 -25.74 -30.52 -22.98
C SER A 524 -24.81 -30.11 -24.13
N HIS A 525 -23.77 -29.31 -23.87
CA HIS A 525 -22.80 -28.90 -24.89
C HIS A 525 -21.93 -30.05 -25.41
N ILE A 526 -21.68 -31.06 -24.57
CA ILE A 526 -20.99 -32.29 -24.99
C ILE A 526 -21.92 -33.16 -25.84
N LEU A 527 -23.19 -33.26 -25.47
CA LEU A 527 -24.20 -34.00 -26.23
C LEU A 527 -24.42 -33.40 -27.62
N GLU A 528 -24.43 -32.07 -27.72
CA GLU A 528 -24.49 -31.35 -29.00
C GLU A 528 -23.30 -31.75 -29.88
N TYR A 529 -22.09 -31.75 -29.32
CA TYR A 529 -20.89 -32.15 -30.05
C TYR A 529 -20.92 -33.62 -30.52
N PHE A 530 -21.56 -34.50 -29.74
CA PHE A 530 -21.69 -35.93 -30.03
C PHE A 530 -22.74 -36.27 -31.09
N LYS A 531 -23.65 -35.35 -31.43
CA LYS A 531 -24.80 -35.61 -32.33
C LYS A 531 -24.44 -36.36 -33.60
N ASP A 532 -23.37 -35.90 -34.25
CA ASP A 532 -22.94 -36.39 -35.56
C ASP A 532 -21.79 -37.40 -35.49
N LYS A 533 -21.38 -37.81 -34.28
CA LYS A 533 -20.16 -38.60 -34.03
C LYS A 533 -20.41 -39.96 -33.35
N VAL A 534 -21.66 -40.27 -33.01
CA VAL A 534 -22.06 -41.54 -32.39
C VAL A 534 -22.63 -42.49 -33.44
N ILE A 535 -22.38 -43.80 -33.28
CA ILE A 535 -23.00 -44.85 -34.10
C ILE A 535 -24.49 -44.91 -33.77
N LYS A 536 -25.35 -44.55 -34.75
CA LYS A 536 -26.82 -44.50 -34.59
C LYS A 536 -27.42 -45.79 -34.03
N GLU A 537 -26.87 -46.94 -34.40
CA GLU A 537 -27.34 -48.27 -33.99
C GLU A 537 -27.11 -48.54 -32.49
N GLU A 538 -26.02 -48.04 -31.89
CA GLU A 538 -25.76 -48.22 -30.45
C GLU A 538 -26.65 -47.32 -29.57
N VAL A 539 -27.07 -46.16 -30.07
CA VAL A 539 -27.94 -45.23 -29.33
C VAL A 539 -29.30 -45.89 -29.04
N GLN A 540 -29.84 -46.63 -30.02
CA GLN A 540 -31.13 -47.31 -29.89
C GLN A 540 -31.10 -48.45 -28.87
N GLN A 541 -29.97 -49.16 -28.76
CA GLN A 541 -29.81 -50.26 -27.80
C GLN A 541 -29.67 -49.77 -26.35
N ASN A 542 -29.20 -48.53 -26.14
CA ASN A 542 -28.93 -47.96 -24.82
C ASN A 542 -30.09 -47.13 -24.23
N ILE A 543 -31.27 -47.13 -24.87
CA ILE A 543 -32.48 -46.42 -24.39
C ILE A 543 -32.86 -46.78 -22.94
N VAL A 544 -32.52 -48.00 -22.50
CA VAL A 544 -32.76 -48.46 -21.13
C VAL A 544 -31.92 -47.70 -20.09
N VAL A 545 -30.69 -47.30 -20.44
CA VAL A 545 -29.78 -46.55 -19.56
C VAL A 545 -30.29 -45.12 -19.35
N TYR A 546 -30.96 -44.54 -20.35
CA TYR A 546 -31.47 -43.17 -20.31
C TYR A 546 -32.57 -42.94 -19.28
N LYS A 547 -33.27 -44.00 -18.84
CA LYS A 547 -34.26 -43.93 -17.74
C LYS A 547 -33.66 -43.52 -16.39
N LYS A 548 -32.32 -43.55 -16.24
CA LYS A 548 -31.61 -43.11 -15.03
C LYS A 548 -31.23 -41.63 -15.05
N ALA A 549 -31.39 -40.92 -16.17
CA ALA A 549 -31.16 -39.48 -16.22
C ALA A 549 -32.25 -38.73 -15.40
N PRO A 550 -31.95 -37.57 -14.81
CA PRO A 550 -32.98 -36.75 -14.17
C PRO A 550 -34.17 -36.49 -15.11
N ILE A 551 -35.40 -36.62 -14.61
CA ILE A 551 -36.65 -36.61 -15.42
C ILE A 551 -36.72 -35.39 -16.37
N LEU A 552 -36.27 -34.22 -15.93
CA LEU A 552 -36.26 -33.00 -16.74
C LEU A 552 -35.29 -33.08 -17.92
N PHE A 553 -34.14 -33.75 -17.72
CA PHE A 553 -33.14 -33.95 -18.76
C PHE A 553 -33.55 -35.08 -19.72
N TYR A 554 -34.25 -36.10 -19.22
CA TYR A 554 -34.80 -37.19 -20.03
C TYR A 554 -35.76 -36.69 -21.13
N ASN A 555 -36.63 -35.72 -20.82
CA ASN A 555 -37.54 -35.15 -21.81
C ASN A 555 -36.80 -34.36 -22.90
N TYR A 556 -35.78 -33.59 -22.53
CA TYR A 556 -34.90 -32.90 -23.48
C TYR A 556 -34.19 -33.91 -24.40
N LEU A 557 -33.72 -35.03 -23.85
CA LEU A 557 -33.06 -36.09 -24.62
C LEU A 557 -34.00 -36.79 -25.59
N ILE A 558 -35.23 -37.11 -25.18
CA ILE A 558 -36.24 -37.67 -26.09
C ILE A 558 -36.49 -36.72 -27.26
N GLU A 559 -36.68 -35.43 -26.97
CA GLU A 559 -36.89 -34.43 -28.02
C GLU A 559 -35.64 -34.30 -28.93
N TYR A 560 -34.45 -34.38 -28.34
CA TYR A 560 -33.17 -34.26 -29.03
C TYR A 560 -32.87 -35.43 -29.98
N PHE A 561 -33.19 -36.67 -29.60
CA PHE A 561 -32.96 -37.86 -30.44
C PHE A 561 -34.10 -38.18 -31.41
N ASN A 562 -35.29 -37.62 -31.18
CA ASN A 562 -36.43 -37.76 -32.10
C ASN A 562 -36.41 -36.73 -33.25
N LYS A 563 -35.58 -35.69 -33.16
CA LYS A 563 -35.29 -34.72 -34.24
C LYS A 563 -34.01 -35.11 -34.97
#